data_AF-A0A4Y2A527-F1
#
_entry.id   AF-A0A4Y2A527-F1
#
_cell.length_a   1.000
_cell.length_b   1.000
_cell.length_c   1.000
_cell.angle_alpha   90.00
_cell.angle_beta   90.00
_cell.angle_gamma   90.00
#
_symmetry.space_group_name_H-M   'P 1'
#
loop_
_entity.id
_entity.type
_entity.pdbx_description
1 polymer ?
#
loop_
_entity_poly.entity_id
_entity_poly.type
_entity_poly.pdbx_seq_one_letter_code
_entity_poly.pdbx_strand_id
1 'polypeptide(L)'
;MRRHFEGVRPECKDKPTDFFRRKYIELRKVQKRILYHSKTVNKKALMTSYLISYRISQAGEGHTGAENIIKPCVKDIIECMFDEKATKVIDKILLSNGTFS
;
A
#
# COMPACT_ATOMS: atom_id res chain seq x y z
N MET A 1 21.13 -4.07 16.22
CA MET A 1 20.54 -5.21 15.47
C MET A 1 20.11 -6.37 16.37
N ARG A 2 21.02 -7.02 17.12
CA ARG A 2 20.67 -8.18 17.98
C ARG A 2 19.46 -7.92 18.91
N ARG A 3 19.51 -6.82 19.69
CA ARG A 3 18.39 -6.36 20.54
C ARG A 3 17.06 -6.11 19.80
N HIS A 4 17.10 -5.65 18.54
CA HIS A 4 15.90 -5.39 17.75
C HIS A 4 15.26 -6.70 17.27
N PHE A 5 16.08 -7.68 16.86
CA PHE A 5 15.58 -9.02 16.55
C PHE A 5 15.09 -9.75 17.80
N GLU A 6 15.68 -9.50 18.97
CA GLU A 6 15.21 -10.14 20.21
C GLU A 6 13.90 -9.56 20.74
N GLY A 7 13.69 -8.25 20.63
CA GLY A 7 12.49 -7.61 21.18
C GLY A 7 11.36 -7.38 20.17
N VAL A 8 11.70 -6.95 18.95
CA VAL A 8 10.71 -6.48 17.96
C VAL A 8 10.46 -7.50 16.86
N ARG A 9 11.50 -8.23 16.44
CA ARG A 9 11.39 -9.25 15.38
C ARG A 9 12.04 -10.59 15.76
N PRO A 10 11.46 -11.32 16.73
CA PRO A 10 11.97 -12.61 17.18
C PRO A 10 12.17 -13.60 16.03
N GLU A 11 11.32 -13.52 15.01
CA GLU A 11 11.37 -14.36 13.81
C GLU A 11 12.65 -14.18 12.97
N CYS A 12 13.41 -13.12 13.21
CA CYS A 12 14.67 -12.81 12.52
C CYS A 12 15.93 -13.14 13.35
N LYS A 13 15.80 -13.49 14.64
CA LYS A 13 16.92 -13.58 15.59
C LYS A 13 18.03 -14.55 15.15
N ASP A 14 17.65 -15.73 14.68
CA ASP A 14 18.58 -16.81 14.35
C ASP A 14 18.63 -17.11 12.84
N LYS A 15 18.18 -16.16 12.00
CA LYS A 15 18.18 -16.36 10.55
C LYS A 15 19.60 -16.23 9.98
N PRO A 16 20.02 -17.12 9.05
CA PRO A 16 21.33 -17.04 8.43
C PRO A 16 21.43 -15.81 7.52
N THR A 17 22.65 -15.34 7.24
CA THR A 17 22.91 -14.18 6.37
C THR A 17 22.23 -14.31 4.99
N ASP A 18 22.18 -15.52 4.43
CA ASP A 18 21.52 -15.79 3.14
C ASP A 18 20.02 -15.47 3.14
N PHE A 19 19.34 -15.60 4.28
CA PHE A 19 17.94 -15.21 4.42
C PHE A 19 17.77 -13.71 4.14
N PHE A 20 18.61 -12.87 4.75
CA PHE A 20 18.59 -11.42 4.57
C PHE A 20 19.04 -11.02 3.17
N ARG A 21 20.02 -11.74 2.59
CA ARG A 21 20.46 -11.53 1.20
C ARG A 21 19.31 -11.77 0.22
N ARG A 22 18.53 -12.85 0.40
CA ARG A 22 17.33 -13.11 -0.40
C ARG A 22 16.28 -12.01 -0.22
N LYS A 23 15.96 -11.63 1.02
CA LYS A 23 15.02 -10.53 1.29
C LYS A 23 15.44 -9.21 0.65
N TYR A 24 16.73 -8.90 0.67
CA TYR A 24 17.27 -7.72 0.01
C TYR A 24 17.09 -7.76 -1.52
N ILE A 25 17.33 -8.91 -2.14
CA ILE A 25 17.11 -9.09 -3.59
C ILE A 25 15.61 -8.94 -3.93
N GLU A 26 14.71 -9.51 -3.12
CA GLU A 26 13.27 -9.34 -3.28
C GLU A 26 12.86 -7.87 -3.19
N LEU A 27 13.33 -7.16 -2.16
CA LEU A 27 13.07 -5.73 -1.98
C LEU A 27 13.56 -4.91 -3.18
N ARG A 28 14.76 -5.20 -3.70
CA ARG A 28 15.30 -4.54 -4.90
C ARG A 28 14.42 -4.79 -6.14
N LYS A 29 13.87 -6.00 -6.30
CA LYS A 29 12.93 -6.31 -7.40
C LYS A 29 11.62 -5.52 -7.25
N VAL A 30 11.07 -5.44 -6.04
CA VAL A 30 9.88 -4.64 -5.74
C VAL A 30 10.13 -3.16 -6.03
N GLN A 31 11.25 -2.60 -5.56
CA GLN A 31 11.62 -1.21 -5.81
C GLN A 31 11.76 -0.90 -7.31
N LYS A 32 12.39 -1.79 -8.09
CA LYS A 32 12.47 -1.63 -9.55
C LYS A 32 11.09 -1.63 -10.20
N ARG A 33 10.19 -2.53 -9.77
CA ARG A 33 8.79 -2.54 -10.25
C ARG A 33 8.07 -1.24 -9.91
N ILE A 34 8.17 -0.77 -8.67
CA ILE A 34 7.55 0.50 -8.24
C ILE A 34 8.06 1.65 -9.11
N LEU A 35 9.38 1.77 -9.30
CA LEU A 35 9.98 2.83 -10.12
C LEU A 35 9.54 2.78 -11.59
N TYR A 36 9.36 1.58 -12.14
CA TYR A 36 8.84 1.42 -13.50
C TYR A 36 7.39 1.91 -13.60
N HIS A 37 6.52 1.50 -12.67
CA HIS A 37 5.11 1.84 -12.67
C HIS A 37 4.85 3.30 -12.26
N SER A 38 5.69 3.90 -11.41
CA SER A 38 5.52 5.29 -10.96
C SER A 38 5.61 6.31 -12.10
N LYS A 39 6.24 5.95 -13.23
CA LYS A 39 6.34 6.81 -14.42
C LYS A 39 4.99 7.08 -15.09
N THR A 40 4.01 6.19 -14.92
CA THR A 40 2.70 6.27 -15.58
C THR A 40 1.56 6.63 -14.63
N VAL A 41 1.84 6.78 -13.33
CA VAL A 41 0.83 7.08 -12.32
C VAL A 41 0.38 8.55 -12.41
N ASN A 42 -0.93 8.76 -12.39
CA ASN A 42 -1.52 10.09 -12.32
C ASN A 42 -1.19 10.76 -10.96
N LYS A 43 -0.61 11.97 -10.98
CA LYS A 43 -0.22 12.70 -9.77
C LYS A 43 -1.38 12.92 -8.78
N LYS A 44 -2.60 13.18 -9.26
CA LYS A 44 -3.77 13.36 -8.39
C LYS A 44 -4.17 12.04 -7.73
N ALA A 45 -4.11 10.93 -8.46
CA ALA A 45 -4.37 9.60 -7.90
C ALA A 45 -3.34 9.23 -6.81
N LEU A 46 -2.06 9.54 -7.04
CA LEU A 46 -0.99 9.33 -6.05
C LEU A 46 -1.21 10.16 -4.79
N MET A 47 -1.51 11.45 -4.94
CA MET A 47 -1.80 12.33 -3.80
C MET A 47 -3.01 11.86 -3.00
N THR A 48 -4.05 11.40 -3.70
CA THR A 48 -5.27 10.87 -3.05
C THR A 48 -4.95 9.61 -2.25
N SER A 49 -4.19 8.67 -2.82
CA SER A 49 -3.72 7.47 -2.12
C SER A 49 -2.94 7.81 -0.85
N TYR A 50 -2.00 8.76 -0.93
CA TYR A 50 -1.26 9.25 0.23
C TYR A 50 -2.18 9.80 1.34
N LEU A 51 -3.14 10.66 0.98
CA LEU A 51 -4.06 11.26 1.96
C LEU A 51 -4.95 10.21 2.63
N ILE A 52 -5.40 9.20 1.90
CA ILE A 52 -6.17 8.08 2.44
C ILE A 52 -5.32 7.32 3.45
N SER A 53 -4.12 6.88 3.06
CA SER A 53 -3.22 6.13 3.95
C SER A 53 -2.83 6.92 5.20
N TYR A 54 -2.62 8.23 5.05
CA TYR A 54 -2.34 9.12 6.18
C TYR A 54 -3.49 9.14 7.19
N ARG A 55 -4.73 9.31 6.74
CA ARG A 55 -5.92 9.33 7.62
C ARG A 55 -6.15 7.98 8.31
N ILE A 56 -5.95 6.87 7.59
CA ILE A 56 -6.02 5.52 8.17
C ILE A 56 -4.99 5.40 9.29
N SER A 57 -3.75 5.81 9.05
CA SER A 57 -2.68 5.72 10.05
C SER A 57 -2.94 6.60 11.27
N GLN A 58 -3.53 7.78 11.09
CA GLN A 58 -3.95 8.66 12.20
C GLN A 58 -5.05 8.05 13.05
N ALA A 59 -5.95 7.27 12.44
CA ALA A 59 -7.00 6.55 13.15
C ALA A 59 -6.49 5.30 13.89
N GLY A 60 -5.22 4.90 13.68
CA GLY A 60 -4.65 3.68 14.25
C GLY A 60 -5.16 2.40 13.59
N GLU A 61 -5.80 2.51 12.42
CA GLU A 61 -6.42 1.39 11.73
C GLU A 61 -5.43 0.62 10.85
N GLY A 62 -5.67 -0.68 10.70
CA GLY A 62 -4.88 -1.52 9.81
C GLY A 62 -5.09 -1.14 8.34
N HIS A 63 -3.99 -0.86 7.62
CA HIS A 63 -4.02 -0.43 6.21
C HIS A 63 -4.94 -1.30 5.33
N THR A 64 -4.84 -2.63 5.43
CA THR A 64 -5.59 -3.55 4.58
C THR A 64 -7.11 -3.52 4.85
N GLY A 65 -7.53 -3.37 6.11
CA GLY A 65 -8.95 -3.34 6.47
C GLY A 65 -9.62 -2.04 6.03
N ALA A 66 -8.99 -0.91 6.35
CA ALA A 66 -9.54 0.39 6.03
C ALA A 66 -9.51 0.71 4.53
N GLU A 67 -8.48 0.26 3.79
CA GLU A 67 -8.44 0.40 2.32
C GLU A 67 -9.58 -0.36 1.62
N ASN A 68 -9.94 -1.54 2.13
CA ASN A 68 -11.03 -2.34 1.58
C ASN A 68 -12.41 -1.68 1.78
N ILE A 69 -12.56 -0.81 2.78
CA ILE A 69 -13.82 -0.09 3.06
C ILE A 69 -13.87 1.25 2.32
N ILE A 70 -12.75 1.98 2.27
CA ILE A 70 -12.73 3.33 1.69
C ILE A 70 -13.05 3.33 0.19
N LYS A 71 -12.54 2.35 -0.56
CA LYS A 71 -12.79 2.28 -2.01
C LYS A 71 -14.27 2.08 -2.36
N PRO A 72 -15.00 1.10 -1.79
CA PRO A 72 -16.44 0.98 -2.02
C PRO A 72 -17.22 2.20 -1.48
N CYS A 73 -16.92 2.71 -0.27
CA CYS A 73 -17.63 3.88 0.24
C CYS A 73 -17.51 5.12 -0.68
N VAL A 74 -16.33 5.36 -1.25
CA VAL A 74 -16.13 6.47 -2.20
C VAL A 74 -16.90 6.24 -3.50
N LYS A 75 -17.03 4.98 -3.95
CA LYS A 75 -17.88 4.64 -5.11
C LYS A 75 -19.34 4.90 -4.80
N ASP A 76 -19.85 4.42 -3.67
CA ASP A 76 -21.23 4.59 -3.23
C ASP A 76 -21.60 6.08 -3.15
N ILE A 77 -20.74 6.92 -2.56
CA ILE A 77 -20.94 8.38 -2.50
C ILE A 77 -21.02 8.98 -3.90
N ILE A 78 -20.13 8.58 -4.81
CA ILE A 78 -20.11 9.15 -6.17
C ILE A 78 -21.32 8.69 -6.98
N GLU A 79 -21.74 7.45 -6.83
CA GLU A 79 -22.90 6.89 -7.51
C GLU A 79 -24.22 7.46 -6.96
N CYS A 80 -24.31 7.70 -5.65
CA CYS A 80 -25.50 8.29 -5.03
C CYS A 80 -25.61 9.81 -5.21
N MET A 81 -24.49 10.55 -5.21
CA MET A 81 -24.51 12.02 -5.21
C MET A 81 -24.09 12.67 -6.54
N PHE A 82 -23.53 11.91 -7.48
CA PHE A 82 -23.02 12.39 -8.76
C PHE A 82 -23.37 11.40 -9.89
N ASP A 83 -22.95 11.68 -11.12
CA ASP A 83 -23.20 10.79 -12.26
C ASP A 83 -22.25 9.58 -12.30
N GLU A 84 -22.77 8.41 -12.71
CA GLU A 84 -22.04 7.14 -12.89
C GLU A 84 -20.70 7.28 -13.65
N LYS A 85 -20.60 8.24 -14.58
CA LYS A 85 -19.38 8.48 -15.37
C LYS A 85 -18.17 8.86 -14.50
N ALA A 86 -18.38 9.42 -13.31
CA ALA A 86 -17.32 9.83 -12.39
C ALA A 86 -16.70 8.64 -11.62
N THR A 87 -17.41 7.52 -11.48
CA THR A 87 -16.95 6.34 -10.71
C THR A 87 -15.67 5.72 -11.29
N LYS A 88 -15.50 5.75 -12.62
CA LYS A 88 -14.32 5.19 -13.34
C LYS A 88 -12.99 5.84 -12.96
N VAL A 89 -13.01 7.05 -12.39
CA VAL A 89 -11.80 7.74 -11.94
C VAL A 89 -11.26 7.14 -10.64
N ILE A 90 -12.14 6.58 -9.80
CA ILE A 90 -11.77 5.97 -8.52
C ILE A 90 -10.99 4.68 -8.71
N ASP A 91 -11.25 3.93 -9.78
CA ASP A 91 -10.49 2.73 -10.09
C ASP A 91 -9.02 3.01 -10.41
N LYS A 92 -8.69 4.25 -10.81
CA LYS A 92 -7.31 4.69 -11.04
C LYS A 92 -6.55 5.00 -9.74
N ILE A 93 -7.24 5.06 -8.60
CA ILE A 93 -6.59 5.19 -7.30
C ILE A 93 -6.04 3.82 -6.93
N LEU A 94 -4.71 3.69 -7.01
CA LEU A 94 -3.98 2.54 -6.50
C LEU A 94 -3.89 2.66 -4.97
N LEU A 95 -4.58 1.77 -4.26
CA LEU A 95 -4.39 1.53 -2.83
C LEU A 95 -3.28 0.47 -2.65
N SER A 96 -2.77 0.31 -1.42
CA SER A 96 -1.56 -0.50 -1.15
C SER A 96 -1.68 -1.97 -1.58
N ASN A 97 -2.90 -2.50 -1.70
CA ASN A 97 -3.22 -3.89 -2.05
C ASN A 97 -2.93 -4.32 -3.52
N GLY A 98 -1.89 -3.76 -4.15
CA GLY A 98 -1.34 -4.21 -5.42
C GLY A 98 -0.13 -5.15 -5.30
N THR A 99 0.24 -5.58 -4.10
CA THR A 99 1.19 -6.68 -3.91
C THR A 99 0.44 -8.01 -3.95
N PHE A 100 0.09 -8.45 -5.15
CA PHE A 100 -0.14 -9.88 -5.39
C PHE A 100 1.08 -10.64 -4.85
N SER A 101 0.81 -11.65 -4.03
CA SER A 101 1.81 -12.56 -3.43
C SER A 101 2.72 -13.19 -4.47
#